data_AF-A0A1S1Q616-F1
#
_entry.id   AF-A0A1S1Q616-F1
#
_cell.length_a   1.000
_cell.length_b   1.000
_cell.length_c   1.000
_cell.angle_alpha   90.00
_cell.angle_beta   90.00
_cell.angle_gamma   90.00
#
_symmetry.space_group_name_H-M   'P 1'
#
loop_
_entity.id
_entity.type
_entity.pdbx_description
1 polymer ?
#
loop_
_entity_poly.entity_id
_entity_poly.type
_entity_poly.pdbx_seq_one_letter_code
_entity_poly.pdbx_strand_id
1 'polypeptide(L)'
;MIVATSRRTLAQRRADRALCSIPVAQVLGIPVHTVADAMRWAGVDEPLTVTQARSWRAMASEPPGWLAELFTETAARRSRREHREQLRTFEAEHATLVLADEVEQRLLAGRRIRGDEAERLAADLAFRACKELLRGAEPCDLLALDRAALRWSGIDPGDRGTWRLPE
;
A
#
# COMPACT_ATOMS: atom_id res chain seq x y z
N MET A 1 -14.27 2.70 21.19
CA MET A 1 -15.38 1.73 21.13
C MET A 1 -15.04 0.70 20.06
N ILE A 2 -14.60 -0.50 20.47
CA ILE A 2 -14.19 -1.58 19.56
C ILE A 2 -15.47 -2.27 19.09
N VAL A 3 -15.87 -2.07 17.83
CA VAL A 3 -17.01 -2.79 17.27
C VAL A 3 -16.54 -4.19 16.92
N ALA A 4 -16.83 -5.14 17.81
CA ALA A 4 -16.72 -6.56 17.51
C ALA A 4 -17.58 -6.87 16.28
N THR A 5 -16.95 -7.35 15.21
CA THR A 5 -17.63 -7.80 13.99
C THR A 5 -18.31 -9.14 14.23
N SER A 6 -19.39 -9.13 15.02
CA SER A 6 -20.30 -10.27 15.12
C SER A 6 -20.82 -10.63 13.73
N ARG A 7 -20.59 -11.87 13.30
CA ARG A 7 -21.11 -12.37 12.02
C ARG A 7 -22.63 -12.28 12.03
N ARG A 8 -23.20 -11.39 11.20
CA ARG A 8 -24.66 -11.27 11.05
C ARG A 8 -25.26 -12.56 10.49
N THR A 9 -26.37 -12.97 11.10
CA THR A 9 -27.16 -14.11 10.64
C THR A 9 -27.80 -13.84 9.29
N LEU A 10 -28.23 -14.89 8.58
CA LEU A 10 -28.91 -14.74 7.29
C LEU A 10 -30.21 -13.92 7.43
N ALA A 11 -30.95 -14.11 8.52
CA ALA A 11 -32.18 -13.37 8.82
C ALA A 11 -31.91 -11.87 8.98
N GLN A 12 -30.85 -11.50 9.72
CA GLN A 12 -30.44 -10.09 9.88
C GLN A 12 -30.09 -9.47 8.53
N ARG A 13 -29.32 -10.18 7.69
CA ARG A 13 -28.98 -9.67 6.34
C ARG A 13 -30.22 -9.46 5.46
N ARG A 14 -31.24 -10.30 5.60
CA ARG A 14 -32.52 -10.14 4.87
C ARG A 14 -33.28 -8.91 5.39
N ALA A 15 -33.36 -8.72 6.70
CA ALA A 15 -33.98 -7.56 7.31
C ALA A 15 -33.26 -6.25 6.90
N ASP A 16 -31.92 -6.24 6.93
CA ASP A 16 -31.13 -5.08 6.50
C ASP A 16 -31.41 -4.72 5.04
N ARG A 17 -31.55 -5.73 4.17
CA ARG A 17 -31.85 -5.55 2.75
C ARG A 17 -33.28 -5.11 2.48
N ALA A 18 -34.21 -5.39 3.41
CA ALA A 18 -35.59 -4.92 3.33
C ALA A 18 -35.67 -3.40 3.60
N LEU A 19 -34.85 -2.88 4.52
CA LEU A 19 -34.73 -1.44 4.80
C LEU A 19 -33.87 -0.71 3.76
N CYS A 20 -32.71 -1.27 3.43
CA CYS A 20 -31.76 -0.71 2.47
C CYS A 20 -31.35 -1.77 1.44
N SER A 21 -31.89 -1.66 0.23
CA SER A 21 -31.50 -2.54 -0.87
C SER A 21 -30.01 -2.38 -1.25
N ILE A 22 -29.43 -3.40 -1.88
CA ILE A 22 -28.03 -3.35 -2.36
C ILE A 22 -27.81 -2.18 -3.34
N PRO A 23 -28.70 -1.90 -4.32
CA PRO A 23 -28.55 -0.76 -5.21
C PRO A 23 -28.52 0.59 -4.47
N VAL A 24 -29.32 0.76 -3.42
CA VAL A 24 -29.30 1.98 -2.59
C VAL A 24 -27.96 2.14 -1.90
N ALA A 25 -27.48 1.09 -1.23
CA ALA A 25 -26.18 1.10 -0.56
C ALA A 25 -25.03 1.39 -1.52
N GLN A 26 -25.07 0.86 -2.75
CA GLN A 26 -24.10 1.15 -3.79
C GLN A 26 -24.10 2.63 -4.20
N VAL A 27 -25.28 3.24 -4.37
CA VAL A 27 -25.39 4.68 -4.69
C VAL A 27 -24.83 5.54 -3.56
N LEU A 28 -25.13 5.20 -2.31
CA LEU A 28 -24.66 5.94 -1.14
C LEU A 28 -23.14 5.74 -0.90
N GLY A 29 -22.57 4.64 -1.40
CA GLY A 29 -21.19 4.24 -1.14
C GLY A 29 -20.96 3.77 0.30
N ILE A 30 -22.02 3.28 0.96
CA ILE A 30 -22.02 2.88 2.37
C ILE A 30 -22.58 1.44 2.45
N PRO A 31 -21.99 0.55 3.26
CA PRO A 31 -22.50 -0.82 3.38
C PRO A 31 -23.96 -0.88 3.84
N VAL A 32 -24.76 -1.78 3.24
CA VAL A 32 -26.19 -2.01 3.56
C VAL A 32 -26.44 -2.08 5.07
N HIS A 33 -25.59 -2.83 5.77
CA HIS A 33 -25.72 -3.08 7.20
C HIS A 33 -25.52 -1.82 8.04
N THR A 34 -24.63 -0.92 7.62
CA THR A 34 -24.37 0.36 8.28
C THR A 34 -25.53 1.33 8.06
N VAL A 35 -26.08 1.39 6.85
CA VAL A 35 -27.25 2.22 6.53
C VAL A 35 -28.47 1.70 7.31
N ALA A 36 -28.74 0.40 7.29
CA ALA A 36 -29.86 -0.20 8.00
C ALA A 36 -29.77 -0.02 9.52
N ASP A 37 -28.57 -0.08 10.10
CA ASP A 37 -28.39 0.23 11.51
C ASP A 37 -28.69 1.70 11.81
N ALA A 38 -28.17 2.63 11.00
CA ALA A 38 -28.43 4.05 11.16
C ALA A 38 -29.92 4.39 11.01
N MET A 39 -30.61 3.76 10.04
CA MET A 39 -32.06 3.87 9.89
C MET A 39 -32.78 3.40 11.14
N ARG A 40 -32.44 2.22 11.68
CA ARG A 40 -33.04 1.68 12.91
C ARG A 40 -32.78 2.58 14.12
N TRP A 41 -31.59 3.16 14.25
CA TRP A 41 -31.27 4.13 15.33
C TRP A 41 -32.05 5.44 15.20
N ALA A 42 -32.33 5.87 13.96
CA ALA A 42 -33.11 7.06 13.67
C ALA A 42 -34.63 6.84 13.68
N GLY A 43 -35.10 5.59 13.91
CA GLY A 43 -36.52 5.24 13.87
C GLY A 43 -37.13 5.26 12.48
N VAL A 44 -36.32 5.05 11.44
CA VAL A 44 -36.76 4.98 10.04
C VAL A 44 -37.01 3.52 9.66
N ASP A 45 -38.27 3.19 9.43
CA ASP A 45 -38.70 1.84 9.08
C ASP A 45 -39.10 1.72 7.60
N GLU A 46 -39.26 2.83 6.89
CA GLU A 46 -39.58 2.84 5.47
C GLU A 46 -38.36 2.47 4.60
N PRO A 47 -38.53 1.57 3.62
CA PRO A 47 -37.47 1.22 2.69
C PRO A 47 -37.00 2.42 1.86
N LEU A 48 -35.68 2.59 1.76
CA LEU A 48 -35.10 3.62 0.91
C LEU A 48 -35.24 3.28 -0.58
N THR A 49 -35.50 4.30 -1.39
CA THR A 49 -35.51 4.17 -2.85
C THR A 49 -34.18 4.59 -3.47
N VAL A 50 -33.85 4.02 -4.64
CA VAL A 50 -32.65 4.41 -5.41
C VAL A 50 -32.71 5.88 -5.83
N THR A 51 -33.90 6.40 -6.12
CA THR A 51 -34.10 7.80 -6.52
C THR A 51 -33.73 8.76 -5.40
N GLN A 52 -34.22 8.51 -4.17
CA GLN A 52 -33.83 9.29 -2.98
C GLN A 52 -32.33 9.19 -2.72
N ALA A 53 -31.77 7.98 -2.79
CA ALA A 53 -30.34 7.79 -2.60
C ALA A 53 -29.51 8.61 -3.59
N ARG A 54 -29.94 8.69 -4.86
CA ARG A 54 -29.28 9.50 -5.90
C ARG A 54 -29.44 11.00 -5.64
N SER A 55 -30.63 11.45 -5.25
CA SER A 55 -30.86 12.88 -4.98
C SER A 55 -30.03 13.37 -3.79
N TRP A 56 -29.94 12.58 -2.72
CA TRP A 56 -29.06 12.88 -1.58
C TRP A 56 -27.59 12.83 -1.96
N ARG A 57 -27.17 11.82 -2.74
CA ARG A 57 -25.78 11.69 -3.17
C ARG A 57 -25.33 12.85 -4.07
N ALA A 58 -26.22 13.35 -4.91
CA ALA A 58 -26.00 14.51 -5.76
C ALA A 58 -26.20 15.84 -5.03
N MET A 59 -26.58 15.83 -3.75
CA MET A 59 -27.01 17.02 -2.98
C MET A 59 -28.12 17.82 -3.67
N ALA A 60 -28.91 17.17 -4.54
CA ALA A 60 -30.06 17.77 -5.21
C ALA A 60 -31.25 17.93 -4.27
N SER A 61 -31.25 17.19 -3.16
CA SER A 61 -32.15 17.34 -2.03
C SER A 61 -31.35 17.20 -0.74
N GLU A 62 -31.72 17.94 0.30
CA GLU A 62 -31.06 17.83 1.61
C GLU A 62 -31.23 16.40 2.17
N PRO A 63 -30.12 15.73 2.56
CA PRO A 63 -30.20 14.42 3.21
C PRO A 63 -30.77 14.55 4.63
N PRO A 64 -31.51 13.53 5.12
CA PRO A 64 -31.87 13.45 6.52
C PRO A 64 -30.65 13.54 7.43
N GLY A 65 -30.80 14.16 8.61
CA GLY A 65 -29.68 14.40 9.54
C GLY A 65 -28.86 13.14 9.88
N TRP A 66 -29.53 12.02 10.15
CA TRP A 66 -28.87 10.73 10.41
C TRP A 66 -28.00 10.25 9.24
N LEU A 67 -28.40 10.54 7.99
CA LEU A 67 -27.66 10.17 6.80
C LEU A 67 -26.51 11.15 6.55
N ALA A 68 -26.72 12.45 6.83
CA ALA A 68 -25.67 13.45 6.77
C ALA A 68 -24.52 13.10 7.75
N GLU A 69 -24.84 12.78 9.00
CA GLU A 69 -23.86 12.30 9.99
C GLU A 69 -23.12 11.06 9.47
N LEU A 70 -23.86 10.10 8.90
CA LEU A 70 -23.26 8.90 8.35
C LEU A 70 -22.30 9.18 7.18
N PHE A 71 -22.61 10.15 6.31
CA PHE A 71 -21.67 10.61 5.28
C PHE A 71 -20.41 11.20 5.88
N THR A 72 -20.53 12.06 6.90
CA THR A 72 -19.35 12.67 7.55
C THR A 72 -18.47 11.62 8.21
N GLU A 73 -19.06 10.65 8.92
CA GLU A 73 -18.30 9.59 9.58
C GLU A 73 -17.61 8.69 8.55
N THR A 74 -18.31 8.33 7.47
CA THR A 74 -17.74 7.50 6.41
C THR A 74 -16.61 8.22 5.69
N ALA A 75 -16.76 9.52 5.40
CA ALA A 75 -15.71 10.35 4.83
C ALA A 75 -14.49 10.45 5.76
N ALA A 76 -14.69 10.67 7.06
CA ALA A 76 -13.62 10.72 8.04
C ALA A 76 -12.88 9.38 8.15
N ARG A 77 -13.59 8.25 8.18
CA ARG A 77 -12.99 6.92 8.19
C ARG A 77 -12.18 6.64 6.93
N ARG A 78 -12.71 7.02 5.76
CA ARG A 78 -12.01 6.88 4.47
C ARG A 78 -10.73 7.70 4.45
N SER A 79 -10.81 8.98 4.80
CA SER A 79 -9.63 9.87 4.88
C SER A 79 -8.56 9.32 5.83
N ARG A 80 -8.95 8.84 7.02
CA ARG A 80 -8.00 8.21 7.96
C ARG A 80 -7.40 6.92 7.44
N ARG A 81 -8.10 6.18 6.59
CA ARG A 81 -7.58 4.96 5.97
C ARG A 81 -6.58 5.32 4.87
N GLU A 82 -6.95 6.22 3.98
CA GLU A 82 -6.08 6.72 2.90
C GLU A 82 -4.80 7.33 3.46
N HIS A 83 -4.89 8.14 4.52
CA HIS A 83 -3.71 8.70 5.18
C HIS A 83 -2.79 7.63 5.78
N ARG A 84 -3.36 6.58 6.40
CA ARG A 84 -2.57 5.45 6.92
C ARG A 84 -1.91 4.63 5.82
N GLU A 85 -2.60 4.45 4.69
CA GLU A 85 -2.04 3.76 3.53
C GLU A 85 -0.90 4.59 2.92
N GLN A 86 -1.07 5.90 2.78
CA GLN A 86 -0.02 6.81 2.32
C GLN A 86 1.21 6.79 3.24
N LEU A 87 1.01 6.86 4.56
CA LEU A 87 2.10 6.78 5.53
C LEU A 87 2.87 5.47 5.41
N ARG A 88 2.17 4.34 5.29
CA ARG A 88 2.82 3.03 5.12
C ARG A 88 3.65 2.94 3.84
N THR A 89 3.12 3.46 2.73
CA THR A 89 3.86 3.50 1.46
C THR A 89 5.11 4.37 1.60
N PHE A 90 4.97 5.57 2.18
CA PHE A 90 6.09 6.47 2.42
C PHE A 90 7.15 5.84 3.33
N GLU A 91 6.74 5.21 4.44
CA GLU A 91 7.66 4.53 5.36
C GLU A 91 8.40 3.38 4.68
N ALA A 92 7.73 2.61 3.82
CA ALA A 92 8.37 1.51 3.08
C ALA A 92 9.37 2.03 2.04
N GLU A 93 9.02 3.07 1.28
CA GLU A 93 9.92 3.73 0.34
C GLU A 93 11.14 4.32 1.06
N HIS A 94 10.91 5.02 2.18
CA HIS A 94 11.97 5.60 2.99
C HIS A 94 12.90 4.52 3.57
N ALA A 95 12.36 3.42 4.10
CA ALA A 95 13.16 2.30 4.60
C ALA A 95 14.05 1.70 3.51
N THR A 96 13.54 1.61 2.28
CA THR A 96 14.28 1.10 1.11
C THR A 96 15.45 2.02 0.77
N LEU A 97 15.22 3.34 0.76
CA LEU A 97 16.26 4.34 0.50
C LEU A 97 17.35 4.35 1.58
N VAL A 98 16.95 4.26 2.86
CA VAL A 98 17.90 4.18 3.98
C VAL A 98 18.76 2.92 3.89
N LEU A 99 18.16 1.78 3.57
CA LEU A 99 18.91 0.53 3.41
C LEU A 99 19.88 0.60 2.22
N ALA A 100 19.46 1.20 1.11
CA ALA A 100 20.31 1.40 -0.05
C ALA A 100 21.51 2.29 0.27
N ASP A 101 21.31 3.42 0.96
CA ASP A 101 22.38 4.31 1.42
C ASP A 101 23.33 3.60 2.40
N GLU A 102 22.79 2.82 3.34
CA GLU A 102 23.59 2.02 4.28
C GLU A 102 24.48 0.99 3.55
N VAL A 103 23.91 0.30 2.56
CA VAL A 103 24.66 -0.66 1.72
C VAL A 103 25.74 0.05 0.91
N GLU A 104 25.43 1.20 0.29
CA GLU A 104 26.40 2.01 -0.46
C GLU A 104 27.57 2.43 0.43
N GLN A 105 27.29 3.02 1.60
CA GLN A 105 28.32 3.45 2.54
C GLN A 105 29.19 2.28 3.01
N ARG A 106 28.58 1.10 3.27
CA ARG A 106 29.32 -0.09 3.67
C ARG A 106 30.20 -0.63 2.56
N LEU A 107 29.71 -0.69 1.32
CA LEU A 107 30.48 -1.11 0.15
C LEU A 107 31.69 -0.19 -0.03
N LEU A 108 31.48 1.12 -0.07
CA LEU A 108 32.54 2.11 -0.24
C LEU A 108 33.57 2.05 0.89
N ALA A 109 33.13 1.77 2.12
CA ALA A 109 34.01 1.59 3.27
C ALA A 109 34.65 0.18 3.35
N GLY A 110 34.37 -0.73 2.42
CA GLY A 110 34.87 -2.11 2.45
C GLY A 110 34.38 -2.93 3.65
N ARG A 111 33.25 -2.56 4.25
CA ARG A 111 32.68 -3.24 5.42
C ARG A 111 31.85 -4.43 4.99
N ARG A 112 31.74 -5.41 5.90
CA ARG A 112 30.85 -6.56 5.69
C ARG A 112 29.40 -6.08 5.67
N ILE A 113 28.63 -6.65 4.74
CA ILE A 113 27.19 -6.49 4.61
C ILE A 113 26.55 -7.75 5.18
N ARG A 114 25.47 -7.58 5.96
CA ARG A 114 24.74 -8.68 6.59
C ARG A 114 23.25 -8.44 6.45
N GLY A 115 22.52 -9.53 6.20
CA GLY A 115 21.07 -9.55 6.15
C GLY A 115 20.57 -9.69 4.72
N ASP A 116 19.57 -10.55 4.54
CA ASP A 116 19.11 -11.02 3.23
C ASP A 116 18.83 -9.89 2.22
N GLU A 117 18.16 -8.83 2.67
CA GLU A 117 17.81 -7.70 1.80
C GLU A 117 19.02 -6.82 1.46
N ALA A 118 19.90 -6.58 2.44
CA ALA A 118 21.13 -5.81 2.23
C ALA A 118 22.12 -6.55 1.32
N GLU A 119 22.25 -7.86 1.51
CA GLU A 119 23.08 -8.73 0.67
C GLU A 119 22.53 -8.83 -0.75
N ARG A 120 21.21 -8.91 -0.91
CA ARG A 120 20.57 -8.87 -2.22
C ARG A 120 20.80 -7.55 -2.95
N LEU A 121 20.69 -6.41 -2.26
CA LEU A 121 20.98 -5.09 -2.85
C LEU A 121 22.45 -4.98 -3.28
N ALA A 122 23.38 -5.46 -2.47
CA ALA A 122 24.80 -5.48 -2.79
C ALA A 122 25.09 -6.41 -3.99
N ALA A 123 24.44 -7.58 -4.05
CA ALA A 123 24.53 -8.50 -5.18
C ALA A 123 23.96 -7.88 -6.46
N ASP A 124 22.82 -7.18 -6.40
CA ASP A 124 22.22 -6.50 -7.55
C ASP A 124 23.12 -5.37 -8.09
N LEU A 125 23.83 -4.65 -7.22
CA LEU A 125 24.86 -3.68 -7.60
C LEU A 125 26.04 -4.37 -8.29
N ALA A 126 26.59 -5.43 -7.69
CA ALA A 126 27.71 -6.18 -8.26
C ALA A 126 27.36 -6.80 -9.61
N PHE A 127 26.16 -7.36 -9.74
CA PHE A 127 25.64 -7.93 -10.98
C PHE A 127 25.49 -6.87 -12.08
N ARG A 128 24.99 -5.68 -11.74
CA ARG A 128 24.92 -4.54 -12.69
C ARG A 128 26.32 -4.12 -13.16
N ALA A 129 27.25 -3.93 -12.24
CA ALA A 129 28.63 -3.59 -12.56
C ALA A 129 29.31 -4.66 -13.43
N CYS A 130 29.08 -5.95 -13.13
CA CYS A 130 29.63 -7.06 -13.91
C CYS A 130 29.07 -7.08 -15.34
N LYS A 131 27.79 -6.72 -15.54
CA LYS A 131 27.22 -6.59 -16.89
C LYS A 131 27.89 -5.49 -17.70
N GLU A 132 28.26 -4.37 -17.10
CA GLU A 132 29.00 -3.32 -17.79
C GLU A 132 30.38 -3.80 -18.24
N LEU A 133 31.10 -4.53 -17.38
CA LEU A 133 32.36 -5.18 -17.77
C LEU A 133 32.18 -6.16 -18.93
N LEU A 134 31.13 -6.99 -18.90
CA LEU A 134 30.82 -7.93 -19.98
C LEU A 134 30.42 -7.25 -21.29
N ARG A 135 29.94 -6.00 -21.23
CA ARG A 135 29.65 -5.16 -22.40
C ARG A 135 30.90 -4.47 -22.96
N GLY A 136 32.04 -4.62 -22.30
CA GLY A 136 33.32 -4.03 -22.72
C GLY A 136 33.64 -2.69 -22.06
N ALA A 137 32.97 -2.32 -20.96
CA ALA A 137 33.41 -1.19 -20.16
C ALA A 137 34.80 -1.48 -19.57
N GLU A 138 35.70 -0.49 -19.61
CA GLU A 138 37.00 -0.63 -18.97
C GLU A 138 36.88 -0.48 -17.45
N PRO A 139 37.74 -1.13 -16.65
CA PRO A 139 37.73 -0.99 -15.19
C PRO A 139 37.82 0.46 -14.67
N CYS A 140 38.45 1.35 -15.45
CA CYS A 140 38.54 2.77 -15.14
C CYS A 140 37.20 3.50 -15.25
N ASP A 141 36.32 3.03 -16.13
CA ASP A 141 35.03 3.66 -16.46
C ASP A 141 33.95 3.35 -15.41
N LEU A 142 34.16 2.32 -14.60
CA LEU A 142 33.27 1.96 -13.51
C LEU A 142 33.28 3.01 -12.38
N LEU A 143 32.11 3.26 -11.81
CA LEU A 143 31.99 4.14 -10.64
C LEU A 143 32.69 3.53 -9.42
N ALA A 144 32.99 4.37 -8.43
CA ALA A 144 33.59 3.91 -7.17
C ALA A 144 32.72 2.84 -6.46
N LEU A 145 31.40 3.03 -6.50
CA LEU A 145 30.43 2.08 -5.96
C LEU A 145 30.42 0.76 -6.73
N ASP A 146 30.44 0.80 -8.07
CA ASP A 146 30.48 -0.41 -8.90
C ASP A 146 31.73 -1.25 -8.62
N ARG A 147 32.89 -0.59 -8.55
CA ARG A 147 34.15 -1.26 -8.17
C ARG A 147 34.09 -1.82 -6.75
N ALA A 148 33.45 -1.13 -5.82
CA ALA A 148 33.28 -1.61 -4.46
C ALA A 148 32.35 -2.83 -4.38
N ALA A 149 31.25 -2.81 -5.14
CA ALA A 149 30.30 -3.92 -5.23
C ALA A 149 30.95 -5.18 -5.84
N LEU A 150 31.72 -5.02 -6.92
CA LEU A 150 32.49 -6.12 -7.52
C LEU A 150 33.50 -6.73 -6.56
N ARG A 151 34.29 -5.89 -5.86
CA ARG A 151 35.23 -6.38 -4.84
C ARG A 151 34.52 -7.12 -3.71
N TRP A 152 33.37 -6.60 -3.28
CA TRP A 152 32.55 -7.27 -2.25
C TRP A 152 32.09 -8.66 -2.70
N SER A 153 31.69 -8.81 -3.98
CA SER A 153 31.31 -10.11 -4.55
C SER A 153 32.49 -10.99 -4.97
N GLY A 154 33.73 -10.57 -4.73
CA GLY A 154 34.94 -11.32 -5.09
C GLY A 154 35.33 -11.24 -6.57
N ILE A 155 34.79 -10.28 -7.32
CA ILE A 155 35.12 -10.04 -8.72
C ILE A 155 36.21 -8.96 -8.79
N ASP A 156 37.33 -9.29 -9.44
CA ASP A 156 38.38 -8.33 -9.80
C ASP A 156 38.15 -7.82 -11.24
N PRO A 157 37.86 -6.52 -11.43
CA PRO A 157 37.73 -5.93 -12.76
C PRO A 157 38.97 -6.12 -13.65
N GLY A 158 40.17 -6.28 -13.08
CA GLY A 158 41.41 -6.52 -13.83
C GLY A 158 41.63 -7.98 -14.23
N ASP A 159 40.96 -8.93 -13.58
CA ASP A 159 41.09 -10.36 -13.86
C ASP A 159 39.76 -10.93 -14.38
N ARG A 160 39.69 -11.11 -15.70
CA ARG A 160 38.55 -11.68 -16.40
C ARG A 160 38.19 -13.09 -15.93
N GLY A 161 39.13 -13.83 -15.32
CA GLY A 161 38.88 -15.15 -14.74
C GLY A 161 37.92 -15.12 -13.54
N THR A 162 37.78 -13.95 -12.90
CA THR A 162 36.92 -13.75 -11.73
C THR A 162 35.51 -13.28 -12.06
N TRP A 163 35.22 -12.98 -13.33
CA TRP A 163 33.91 -12.47 -13.78
C TRP A 163 32.88 -13.59 -13.90
N ARG A 164 32.72 -14.37 -12.83
CA ARG A 164 31.70 -15.38 -12.71
C ARG A 164 30.47 -14.72 -12.09
N LEU A 165 29.32 -14.91 -12.75
CA LEU A 165 28.07 -14.41 -12.22
C LEU A 165 27.77 -15.15 -10.90
N PRO A 166 27.44 -14.45 -9.80
CA PRO A 166 26.88 -15.12 -8.63
C PRO A 166 25.57 -15.82 -9.06
N GLU A 167 25.44 -17.11 -8.72
CA GLU A 167 24.20 -17.90 -8.91
C GLU A 167 23.05 -17.42 -8.02
#